data_AF-A0A7X2MUR4-F1
#
_entry.id   AF-A0A7X2MUR4-F1
#
_cell.length_a   1.000
_cell.length_b   1.000
_cell.length_c   1.000
_cell.angle_alpha   90.00
_cell.angle_beta   90.00
_cell.angle_gamma   90.00
#
_symmetry.space_group_name_H-M   'P 1'
#
loop_
_entity.id
_entity.type
_entity.pdbx_description
1 polymer ?
#
loop_
_entity_poly.entity_id
_entity_poly.type
_entity_poly.pdbx_seq_one_letter_code
_entity_poly.pdbx_strand_id
1 'polypeptide(L)'
;MSIKDNLLKIKYKNPLIGKTAVFALIFGLVFIFSFQLGRLTTLSDARTPIVLGSFETTVLASAEPSKTTSETTPESKKEQKISAGAVVASKQGKTYHLPSCPGAKNIAPENKITFTSRAIAQKAGYSPAKNCKGLSALKSGLTANLNIETGKKDGVVAVPLFAVTKKGNKSYVQKVSGENAVQTEVTLGIVGQDGMTEVLSGLGEGDTVEVGQ
;
A
#
# COMPACT_ATOMS: atom_id res chain seq x y z
N MET A 1 47.48 -47.53 55.17
CA MET A 1 47.92 -46.11 55.10
C MET A 1 46.68 -45.23 55.04
N SER A 2 46.58 -44.24 55.93
CA SER A 2 45.33 -43.58 56.32
C SER A 2 44.96 -42.41 55.40
N ILE A 3 43.66 -42.24 55.10
CA ILE A 3 43.07 -41.20 54.24
C ILE A 3 43.38 -39.76 54.72
N LYS A 4 43.82 -39.61 55.97
CA LYS A 4 44.13 -38.31 56.58
C LYS A 4 45.34 -37.60 55.94
N ASP A 5 46.24 -38.32 55.28
CA ASP A 5 47.45 -37.73 54.68
C ASP A 5 47.17 -37.04 53.33
N ASN A 6 46.09 -37.42 52.63
CA ASN A 6 45.72 -36.83 51.34
C ASN A 6 44.88 -35.55 51.47
N LEU A 7 44.25 -35.31 52.62
CA LEU A 7 43.45 -34.10 52.87
C LEU A 7 44.32 -32.89 53.22
N LEU A 8 45.53 -33.10 53.74
CA LEU A 8 46.45 -32.00 54.07
C LEU A 8 47.15 -31.40 52.83
N LYS A 9 47.12 -32.07 51.67
CA LYS A 9 47.63 -31.52 50.39
C LYS A 9 46.66 -30.57 49.68
N ILE A 10 45.37 -30.58 50.01
CA ILE A 10 44.38 -29.69 49.38
C ILE A 10 44.37 -28.31 50.05
N LYS A 11 44.88 -28.18 51.28
CA LYS A 11 44.85 -26.92 52.04
C LYS A 11 45.95 -25.90 51.68
N TYR A 12 46.76 -26.14 50.65
CA TYR A 12 47.77 -25.17 50.25
C TYR A 12 48.05 -25.16 48.75
N LYS A 13 47.14 -24.57 47.95
CA LYS A 13 47.47 -24.10 46.60
C LYS A 13 46.84 -22.73 46.32
N ASN A 14 47.67 -21.71 46.54
CA ASN A 14 47.69 -20.35 46.00
C ASN A 14 46.38 -19.52 45.99
N PRO A 15 46.23 -18.50 46.87
CA PRO A 15 45.10 -17.57 46.85
C PRO A 15 45.06 -16.67 45.58
N LEU A 16 46.14 -16.68 44.79
CA LEU A 16 46.22 -16.01 43.49
C LEU A 16 45.38 -16.69 42.40
N ILE A 17 45.20 -18.01 42.45
CA ILE A 17 44.46 -18.76 41.42
C ILE A 17 42.94 -18.52 41.51
N GLY A 18 42.42 -18.30 42.72
CA GLY A 18 41.01 -17.98 42.94
C GLY A 18 40.66 -16.58 42.41
N LYS A 19 41.52 -15.59 42.66
CA LYS A 19 41.30 -14.23 42.16
C LYS A 19 41.38 -14.15 40.63
N THR A 20 42.37 -14.78 40.01
CA THR A 20 42.48 -14.80 38.54
C THR A 20 41.32 -15.53 37.88
N ALA A 21 40.83 -16.62 38.46
CA ALA A 21 39.64 -17.33 37.98
C ALA A 21 38.37 -16.46 38.08
N VAL A 22 38.19 -15.71 39.17
CA VAL A 22 37.06 -14.79 39.35
C VAL A 22 37.12 -13.65 38.34
N PHE A 23 38.29 -13.03 38.13
CA PHE A 23 38.44 -11.98 37.12
C PHE A 23 38.18 -12.51 35.71
N ALA A 24 38.68 -13.69 35.35
CA ALA A 24 38.41 -14.31 34.06
C ALA A 24 36.91 -14.57 33.83
N LEU A 25 36.20 -15.00 34.86
CA LEU A 25 34.74 -15.22 34.79
C LEU A 25 33.98 -13.91 34.61
N ILE A 26 34.36 -12.84 35.31
CA ILE A 26 33.75 -11.51 35.18
C ILE A 26 33.98 -10.96 33.76
N PHE A 27 35.21 -11.02 33.25
CA PHE A 27 35.50 -10.58 31.87
C PHE A 27 34.70 -11.39 30.84
N GLY A 28 34.62 -12.71 31.00
CA GLY A 28 33.81 -13.56 30.13
C GLY A 28 32.34 -13.15 30.09
N LEU A 29 31.74 -12.84 31.25
CA LEU A 29 30.35 -12.38 31.32
C LEU A 29 30.14 -11.01 30.64
N VAL A 30 31.09 -10.07 30.81
CA VAL A 30 31.03 -8.76 30.15
C VAL A 30 31.10 -8.88 28.63
N PHE A 31 31.94 -9.78 28.10
CA PHE A 31 32.02 -10.04 26.66
C PHE A 31 30.72 -10.63 26.10
N ILE A 32 30.13 -11.61 26.79
CA ILE A 32 28.86 -12.21 26.37
C ILE A 32 27.74 -11.17 26.39
N PHE A 33 27.66 -10.34 27.43
CA PHE A 33 26.63 -9.30 27.52
C PHE A 33 26.75 -8.27 26.38
N SER A 34 27.98 -7.84 26.06
CA SER A 34 28.24 -6.89 24.97
C SER A 34 27.88 -7.46 23.60
N PHE A 35 28.19 -8.75 23.36
CA PHE A 35 27.83 -9.43 22.12
C PHE A 35 26.31 -9.59 21.97
N GLN A 36 25.60 -9.87 23.06
CA GLN A 36 24.15 -9.96 23.05
C GLN A 36 23.47 -8.60 22.81
N LEU A 37 23.97 -7.50 23.38
CA LEU A 37 23.43 -6.17 23.09
C LEU A 37 23.68 -5.76 21.63
N GLY A 38 24.84 -6.07 21.06
CA GLY A 38 25.15 -5.79 19.65
C GLY A 38 24.22 -6.50 18.66
N ARG A 39 23.73 -7.71 19.01
CA ARG A 39 22.73 -8.45 18.23
C ARG A 39 21.33 -7.82 18.29
N LEU A 40 20.96 -7.10 19.36
CA LEU A 40 19.66 -6.42 19.43
C LEU A 40 19.62 -5.16 18.55
N THR A 41 20.74 -4.45 18.39
CA THR A 41 20.78 -3.20 17.61
C THR A 41 20.53 -3.42 16.11
N THR A 42 20.73 -4.63 15.58
CA THR A 42 20.48 -4.95 14.17
C THR A 42 19.00 -5.20 13.83
N LEU A 43 18.08 -5.15 14.80
CA LEU A 43 16.64 -5.39 14.59
C LEU A 43 15.81 -4.11 14.41
N SER A 44 16.42 -2.92 14.43
CA SER A 44 15.69 -1.65 14.55
C SER A 44 15.76 -0.73 13.32
N ASP A 45 16.00 -1.27 12.12
CA ASP A 45 15.76 -0.50 10.89
C ASP A 45 15.16 -1.37 9.78
N ALA A 46 13.98 -1.93 10.07
CA ALA A 46 13.09 -2.40 9.03
C ALA A 46 12.15 -1.26 8.62
N ARG A 47 12.69 -0.21 8.00
CA ARG A 47 11.88 0.58 7.06
C ARG A 47 11.49 -0.37 5.94
N THR A 48 10.34 -1.00 6.08
CA THR A 48 9.78 -1.87 5.04
C THR A 48 9.71 -1.04 3.75
N PRO A 49 10.33 -1.47 2.65
CA PRO A 49 10.13 -0.81 1.37
C PRO A 49 8.63 -0.84 1.05
N ILE A 50 8.10 0.25 0.49
CA ILE A 50 6.73 0.30 -0.02
C ILE A 50 6.68 -0.68 -1.20
N VAL A 51 6.30 -1.93 -0.93
CA VAL A 51 5.97 -2.90 -1.95
C VAL A 51 4.59 -2.51 -2.45
N LEU A 52 4.50 -2.08 -3.71
CA LEU A 52 3.23 -1.98 -4.43
C LEU A 52 2.69 -3.40 -4.61
N GLY A 53 2.09 -3.94 -3.55
CA GLY A 53 1.26 -5.13 -3.62
C GLY A 53 0.13 -4.83 -4.58
N SER A 54 -0.12 -5.75 -5.50
CA SER A 54 -1.35 -5.76 -6.29
C SER A 54 -2.53 -5.53 -5.35
N PHE A 55 -3.21 -4.40 -5.51
CA PHE A 55 -4.45 -4.11 -4.80
C PHE A 55 -5.48 -5.18 -5.21
N GLU A 56 -5.63 -6.21 -4.39
CA GLU A 56 -6.89 -6.93 -4.33
C GLU A 56 -7.88 -5.99 -3.66
N THR A 57 -8.57 -5.25 -4.53
CA THR A 57 -9.72 -4.43 -4.19
C THR A 57 -10.79 -5.36 -3.60
N THR A 58 -10.78 -5.49 -2.28
CA THR A 58 -11.89 -6.01 -1.49
C THR A 58 -12.89 -4.86 -1.34
N VAL A 59 -13.76 -4.70 -2.34
CA VAL A 59 -14.97 -3.89 -2.17
C VAL A 59 -15.89 -4.66 -1.23
N LEU A 60 -15.81 -4.34 0.06
CA LEU A 60 -16.92 -4.58 0.98
C LEU A 60 -18.03 -3.62 0.58
N ALA A 61 -18.90 -4.09 -0.31
CA ALA A 61 -20.20 -3.48 -0.54
C ALA A 61 -21.05 -3.74 0.71
N SER A 62 -21.12 -2.75 1.59
CA SER A 62 -22.23 -2.62 2.53
C SER A 62 -23.36 -1.94 1.77
N ALA A 63 -24.42 -2.69 1.48
CA ALA A 63 -25.68 -2.16 1.03
C ALA A 63 -26.74 -2.55 2.05
N GLU A 64 -27.49 -1.58 2.56
CA GLU A 64 -28.95 -1.57 2.75
C GLU A 64 -29.40 -0.27 3.46
N PRO A 65 -30.67 0.19 3.36
CA PRO A 65 -31.82 -0.37 2.63
C PRO A 65 -32.63 0.65 1.78
N SER A 66 -33.34 0.15 0.78
CA SER A 66 -34.82 0.33 0.64
C SER A 66 -35.39 -0.43 -0.56
N LYS A 67 -36.21 -1.46 -0.24
CA LYS A 67 -37.55 -1.79 -0.79
C LYS A 67 -37.72 -1.75 -2.33
N THR A 68 -38.11 -2.81 -3.06
CA THR A 68 -39.21 -3.76 -2.81
C THR A 68 -39.23 -4.82 -3.95
N THR A 69 -39.30 -6.12 -3.57
CA THR A 69 -40.10 -7.25 -4.17
C THR A 69 -39.94 -7.56 -5.67
N SER A 70 -39.54 -8.77 -6.13
CA SER A 70 -40.11 -10.10 -5.83
C SER A 70 -39.15 -11.27 -6.16
N GLU A 71 -39.37 -12.37 -5.44
CA GLU A 71 -38.84 -13.75 -5.53
C GLU A 71 -38.76 -14.33 -6.96
N THR A 72 -37.87 -15.27 -7.31
CA THR A 72 -37.80 -16.66 -6.80
C THR A 72 -36.42 -17.32 -7.05
N THR A 73 -35.94 -18.05 -6.04
CA THR A 73 -34.80 -18.99 -5.96
C THR A 73 -35.35 -20.44 -6.08
N PRO A 74 -34.61 -21.57 -6.28
CA PRO A 74 -33.16 -21.85 -6.48
C PRO A 74 -32.84 -22.77 -7.69
N GLU A 75 -31.55 -22.89 -8.09
CA GLU A 75 -30.72 -24.10 -7.88
C GLU A 75 -29.37 -24.08 -8.65
N SER A 76 -28.29 -23.92 -7.87
CA SER A 76 -26.95 -24.55 -7.93
C SER A 76 -26.35 -25.07 -9.26
N LYS A 77 -25.27 -24.42 -9.75
CA LYS A 77 -23.95 -25.07 -9.98
C LYS A 77 -22.82 -24.08 -10.33
N LYS A 78 -21.81 -24.03 -9.44
CA LYS A 78 -20.34 -23.97 -9.64
C LYS A 78 -19.71 -23.19 -10.83
N GLU A 79 -18.68 -22.40 -10.46
CA GLU A 79 -17.38 -22.21 -11.13
C GLU A 79 -17.08 -20.89 -11.91
N GLN A 80 -16.19 -20.08 -11.30
CA GLN A 80 -15.23 -19.12 -11.86
C GLN A 80 -15.69 -17.86 -12.64
N LYS A 81 -15.64 -16.69 -11.96
CA LYS A 81 -15.52 -15.39 -12.62
C LYS A 81 -14.08 -15.15 -13.10
N ILE A 82 -13.79 -15.55 -14.34
CA ILE A 82 -12.68 -15.01 -15.13
C ILE A 82 -13.28 -14.09 -16.19
N SER A 83 -13.29 -12.78 -15.93
CA SER A 83 -13.63 -11.79 -16.96
C SER A 83 -12.60 -10.68 -17.02
N ALA A 84 -11.32 -11.05 -17.03
CA ALA A 84 -10.24 -10.16 -17.46
C ALA A 84 -10.08 -10.29 -18.98
N GLY A 85 -11.01 -9.64 -19.70
CA GLY A 85 -10.99 -9.37 -21.14
C GLY A 85 -10.90 -10.60 -22.05
N ALA A 86 -12.00 -10.94 -22.71
CA ALA A 86 -12.00 -11.95 -23.76
C ALA A 86 -10.96 -11.59 -24.84
N VAL A 87 -10.15 -12.57 -25.24
CA VAL A 87 -9.14 -12.41 -26.29
C VAL A 87 -9.32 -13.45 -27.39
N VAL A 88 -8.94 -13.06 -28.60
CA VAL A 88 -9.13 -13.85 -29.81
C VAL A 88 -7.77 -14.23 -30.38
N ALA A 89 -7.58 -15.50 -30.71
CA ALA A 89 -6.40 -16.00 -31.39
C ALA A 89 -6.79 -16.76 -32.66
N SER A 90 -5.81 -17.03 -33.52
CA SER A 90 -5.98 -17.89 -34.69
C SER A 90 -5.46 -19.30 -34.39
N LYS A 91 -6.16 -20.35 -34.81
CA LYS A 91 -5.68 -21.75 -34.79
C LYS A 91 -4.34 -21.94 -35.50
N GLN A 92 -4.10 -21.15 -36.54
CA GLN A 92 -2.90 -21.21 -37.37
C GLN A 92 -1.75 -20.33 -36.83
N GLY A 93 -2.03 -19.46 -35.87
CA GLY A 93 -1.08 -18.50 -35.32
C GLY A 93 -0.68 -18.82 -33.88
N LYS A 94 0.34 -18.10 -33.39
CA LYS A 94 0.76 -18.15 -31.97
C LYS A 94 0.47 -16.84 -31.24
N THR A 95 -0.32 -15.94 -31.84
CA THR A 95 -0.62 -14.62 -31.27
C THR A 95 -2.09 -14.48 -30.93
N TYR A 96 -2.38 -13.86 -29.80
CA TYR A 96 -3.74 -13.44 -29.43
C TYR A 96 -3.88 -11.92 -29.50
N HIS A 97 -5.11 -11.49 -29.76
CA HIS A 97 -5.52 -10.12 -30.03
C HIS A 97 -6.74 -9.77 -29.18
N LEU A 98 -6.99 -8.48 -28.96
CA LEU A 98 -8.28 -8.03 -28.46
C LEU A 98 -9.32 -8.08 -29.60
N PRO A 99 -10.62 -8.33 -29.31
CA PRO A 99 -11.67 -8.32 -30.32
C PRO A 99 -11.73 -7.03 -31.14
N SER A 100 -11.30 -5.91 -30.55
CA SER A 100 -11.26 -4.58 -31.19
C SER A 100 -10.06 -4.36 -32.10
N CYS A 101 -9.02 -5.21 -32.05
CA CYS A 101 -7.79 -5.00 -32.81
C CYS A 101 -7.92 -5.43 -34.28
N PRO A 102 -7.26 -4.73 -35.23
CA PRO A 102 -7.33 -5.05 -36.66
C PRO A 102 -7.00 -6.52 -36.97
N GLY A 103 -6.00 -7.08 -36.28
CA GLY A 103 -5.62 -8.48 -36.41
C GLY A 103 -6.76 -9.46 -36.08
N ALA A 104 -7.63 -9.14 -35.11
CA ALA A 104 -8.75 -10.00 -34.75
C ALA A 104 -9.90 -9.98 -35.78
N LYS A 105 -10.09 -8.84 -36.47
CA LYS A 105 -11.11 -8.67 -37.51
C LYS A 105 -10.80 -9.49 -38.76
N ASN A 106 -9.51 -9.66 -39.06
CA ASN A 106 -9.03 -10.37 -40.25
C ASN A 106 -8.90 -11.89 -40.05
N ILE A 107 -9.15 -12.42 -38.85
CA ILE A 107 -9.15 -13.86 -38.62
C ILE A 107 -10.44 -14.46 -39.17
N ALA A 108 -10.30 -15.36 -40.15
CA ALA A 108 -11.40 -16.14 -40.69
C ALA A 108 -12.15 -16.88 -39.56
N PRO A 109 -13.50 -16.92 -39.60
CA PRO A 109 -14.31 -17.46 -38.50
C PRO A 109 -13.95 -18.91 -38.15
N GLU A 110 -13.61 -19.72 -39.15
CA GLU A 110 -13.14 -21.11 -39.03
C GLU A 110 -11.85 -21.29 -38.20
N ASN A 111 -10.97 -20.28 -38.24
CA ASN A 111 -9.68 -20.27 -37.57
C ASN A 111 -9.72 -19.51 -36.24
N LYS A 112 -10.87 -18.96 -35.84
CA LYS A 112 -11.00 -18.13 -34.65
C LYS A 112 -11.11 -18.98 -33.38
N ILE A 113 -10.24 -18.73 -32.40
CA ILE A 113 -10.31 -19.27 -31.04
C ILE A 113 -10.52 -18.10 -30.08
N THR A 114 -11.51 -18.22 -29.21
CA THR A 114 -11.78 -17.21 -28.17
C THR A 114 -11.38 -17.77 -26.80
N PHE A 115 -10.53 -17.04 -26.08
CA PHE A 115 -10.18 -17.32 -24.69
C PHE A 115 -10.90 -16.34 -23.76
N THR A 116 -11.34 -16.82 -22.60
CA THR A 116 -12.01 -15.99 -21.58
C THR A 116 -11.07 -14.98 -20.92
N SER A 117 -9.75 -15.20 -21.01
CA SER A 117 -8.74 -14.24 -20.55
C SER A 117 -7.39 -14.40 -21.25
N ARG A 118 -6.63 -13.30 -21.25
CA ARG A 118 -5.21 -13.21 -21.65
C ARG A 118 -4.34 -14.28 -20.98
N ALA A 119 -4.59 -14.55 -19.70
CA ALA A 119 -3.80 -15.53 -18.95
C ALA A 119 -3.99 -16.96 -19.49
N ILE A 120 -5.20 -17.31 -19.92
CA ILE A 120 -5.50 -18.62 -20.50
C ILE A 120 -4.84 -18.75 -21.87
N ALA A 121 -4.92 -17.70 -22.70
CA ALA A 121 -4.24 -17.66 -23.98
C ALA A 121 -2.71 -17.83 -23.82
N GLN A 122 -2.11 -17.15 -22.84
CA GLN A 122 -0.68 -17.27 -22.53
C GLN A 122 -0.27 -18.66 -22.04
N LYS A 123 -1.05 -19.25 -21.12
CA LYS A 123 -0.84 -20.64 -20.66
C LYS A 123 -0.98 -21.65 -21.80
N ALA A 124 -1.86 -21.38 -22.76
CA ALA A 124 -2.01 -22.16 -23.99
C ALA A 124 -0.90 -21.90 -25.03
N GLY A 125 0.11 -21.08 -24.71
CA GLY A 125 1.27 -20.81 -25.56
C GLY A 125 1.12 -19.65 -26.54
N TYR A 126 0.05 -18.85 -26.44
CA TYR A 126 -0.17 -17.68 -27.29
C TYR A 126 0.49 -16.43 -26.70
N SER A 127 1.20 -15.69 -27.55
CA SER A 127 1.82 -14.41 -27.20
C SER A 127 0.92 -13.22 -27.52
N PRO A 128 1.02 -12.10 -26.78
CA PRO A 128 0.25 -10.90 -27.11
C PRO A 128 0.69 -10.29 -28.44
N ALA A 129 -0.27 -9.81 -29.22
CA ALA A 129 -0.01 -9.09 -30.45
C ALA A 129 0.72 -7.76 -30.19
N LYS A 130 1.93 -7.62 -30.73
CA LYS A 130 2.79 -6.43 -30.57
C LYS A 130 2.19 -5.15 -31.15
N ASN A 131 1.31 -5.28 -32.14
CA ASN A 131 0.64 -4.18 -32.85
C ASN A 131 -0.75 -3.85 -32.28
N CYS A 132 -1.17 -4.47 -31.18
CA CYS A 132 -2.48 -4.24 -30.57
C CYS A 132 -2.31 -3.36 -29.32
N LYS A 133 -2.83 -2.13 -29.39
CA LYS A 133 -2.79 -1.16 -28.28
C LYS A 133 -3.51 -1.77 -27.07
N GLY A 134 -2.83 -1.86 -25.93
CA GLY A 134 -3.35 -2.47 -24.70
C GLY A 134 -2.97 -3.95 -24.48
N LEU A 135 -2.30 -4.59 -25.45
CA LEU A 135 -1.66 -5.90 -25.27
C LEU A 135 -0.12 -5.84 -25.31
N SER A 136 0.44 -4.71 -25.72
CA SER A 136 1.89 -4.49 -25.69
C SER A 136 2.41 -4.64 -24.26
N ALA A 137 3.30 -5.61 -24.05
CA ALA A 137 4.02 -5.75 -22.80
C ALA A 137 4.89 -4.50 -22.55
N LEU A 138 5.01 -4.08 -21.29
CA LEU A 138 5.97 -3.06 -20.88
C LEU A 138 7.37 -3.53 -21.29
N LYS A 139 8.05 -2.73 -22.10
CA LYS A 139 9.41 -3.01 -22.57
C LYS A 139 10.40 -2.25 -21.72
N SER A 140 11.61 -2.82 -21.58
CA SER A 140 12.74 -2.08 -21.05
C SER A 140 12.98 -0.82 -21.89
N GLY A 141 13.23 0.31 -21.23
CA GLY A 141 13.44 1.62 -21.86
C GLY A 141 12.19 2.47 -22.07
N LEU A 142 10.99 2.02 -21.64
CA LEU A 142 9.81 2.87 -21.59
C LEU A 142 9.72 3.60 -20.24
N THR A 143 9.45 4.91 -20.29
CA THR A 143 9.11 5.69 -19.09
C THR A 143 7.64 5.49 -18.74
N ALA A 144 7.36 5.21 -17.47
CA ALA A 144 6.00 5.19 -16.94
C ALA A 144 5.81 6.39 -16.01
N ASN A 145 4.71 7.11 -16.18
CA ASN A 145 4.26 8.09 -15.21
C ASN A 145 3.34 7.38 -14.22
N LEU A 146 3.61 7.53 -12.92
CA LEU A 146 2.77 7.01 -11.85
C LEU A 146 2.20 8.19 -11.07
N ASN A 147 0.89 8.21 -10.86
CA ASN A 147 0.25 9.13 -9.94
C ASN A 147 -0.10 8.38 -8.64
N ILE A 148 0.33 8.90 -7.49
CA ILE A 148 0.05 8.31 -6.18
C ILE A 148 -0.86 9.26 -5.41
N GLU A 149 -2.06 8.79 -5.09
CA GLU A 149 -2.98 9.49 -4.20
C GLU A 149 -2.72 9.02 -2.75
N THR A 150 -2.20 9.92 -1.91
CA THR A 150 -1.80 9.62 -0.53
C THR A 150 -2.94 9.69 0.48
N GLY A 151 -4.07 10.28 0.08
CA GLY A 151 -5.27 10.39 0.90
C GLY A 151 -6.42 10.98 0.10
N LYS A 152 -7.63 10.49 0.38
CA LYS A 152 -8.88 11.05 -0.13
C LYS A 152 -9.87 11.11 1.02
N LYS A 153 -10.60 12.22 1.12
CA LYS A 153 -11.65 12.39 2.11
C LYS A 153 -12.84 13.08 1.44
N ASP A 154 -13.96 12.37 1.43
CA ASP A 154 -15.23 12.87 0.88
C ASP A 154 -16.07 13.51 2.00
N GLY A 155 -17.02 14.39 1.64
CA GLY A 155 -17.94 15.01 2.58
C GLY A 155 -17.27 15.98 3.55
N VAL A 156 -16.32 16.79 3.06
CA VAL A 156 -15.62 17.80 3.85
C VAL A 156 -15.97 19.20 3.40
N VAL A 157 -15.92 20.16 4.33
CA VAL A 157 -15.94 21.58 3.99
C VAL A 157 -14.57 21.92 3.41
N ALA A 158 -14.54 22.31 2.13
CA ALA A 158 -13.32 22.68 1.44
C ALA A 158 -13.39 24.12 0.96
N VAL A 159 -12.31 24.87 1.17
CA VAL A 159 -12.15 26.24 0.69
C VAL A 159 -10.91 26.35 -0.18
N PRO A 160 -10.86 27.26 -1.17
CA PRO A 160 -9.64 27.49 -1.92
C PRO A 160 -8.52 28.00 -1.02
N LEU A 161 -7.29 27.53 -1.21
CA LEU A 161 -6.15 27.91 -0.38
C LEU A 161 -5.90 29.43 -0.41
N PHE A 162 -6.19 30.09 -1.53
CA PHE A 162 -6.03 31.54 -1.68
C PHE A 162 -7.03 32.37 -0.87
N ALA A 163 -8.15 31.79 -0.42
CA ALA A 163 -9.11 32.47 0.46
C ALA A 163 -8.66 32.48 1.93
N VAL A 164 -7.62 31.71 2.27
CA VAL A 164 -7.08 31.65 3.61
C VAL A 164 -5.99 32.70 3.80
N THR A 165 -6.17 33.58 4.78
CA THR A 165 -5.15 34.53 5.23
C THR A 165 -4.42 33.98 6.46
N LYS A 166 -3.09 33.89 6.39
CA LYS A 166 -2.26 33.47 7.52
C LYS A 166 -1.77 34.70 8.30
N LYS A 167 -2.08 34.77 9.60
CA LYS A 167 -1.54 35.81 10.51
C LYS A 167 -0.78 35.11 11.65
N GLY A 168 0.54 35.14 11.57
CA GLY A 168 1.41 34.37 12.48
C GLY A 168 1.25 32.87 12.29
N ASN A 169 0.94 32.14 13.38
CA ASN A 169 0.71 30.69 13.36
C ASN A 169 -0.75 30.29 13.16
N LYS A 170 -1.67 31.25 12.99
CA LYS A 170 -3.10 31.00 12.87
C LYS A 170 -3.58 31.29 11.45
N SER A 171 -4.55 30.50 11.01
CA SER A 171 -5.19 30.61 9.70
C SER A 171 -6.57 31.23 9.87
N TYR A 172 -6.93 32.13 8.95
CA TYR A 172 -8.19 32.87 9.00
C TYR A 172 -8.85 32.91 7.63
N VAL A 173 -10.17 32.98 7.63
CA VAL A 173 -11.02 33.20 6.45
C VAL A 173 -11.97 34.35 6.71
N GLN A 174 -12.35 35.06 5.66
CA GLN A 174 -13.34 36.14 5.73
C GLN A 174 -14.73 35.56 5.51
N LYS A 175 -15.38 35.12 6.58
CA LYS A 175 -16.74 34.56 6.51
C LYS A 175 -17.75 35.69 6.35
N VAL A 176 -18.58 35.63 5.32
CA VAL A 176 -19.66 36.61 5.10
C VAL A 176 -20.83 36.27 6.01
N SER A 177 -21.22 37.22 6.86
CA SER A 177 -22.38 37.12 7.74
C SER A 177 -23.30 38.32 7.49
N GLY A 178 -24.22 38.15 6.54
CA GLY A 178 -25.06 39.25 6.04
C GLY A 178 -24.28 40.16 5.08
N GLU A 179 -24.24 41.45 5.35
CA GLU A 179 -23.51 42.44 4.53
C GLU A 179 -22.03 42.60 4.92
N ASN A 180 -21.59 41.97 6.02
CA ASN A 180 -20.24 42.16 6.55
C ASN A 180 -19.42 40.88 6.51
N ALA A 181 -18.12 41.03 6.23
CA ALA A 181 -17.13 39.97 6.33
C ALA A 181 -16.50 39.95 7.72
N VAL A 182 -16.58 38.80 8.39
CA VAL A 182 -16.03 38.58 9.74
C VAL A 182 -14.83 37.65 9.64
N GLN A 183 -13.69 38.11 10.17
CA GLN A 183 -12.48 37.31 10.22
C GLN A 183 -12.65 36.15 11.22
N THR A 184 -12.73 34.94 10.68
CA THR A 184 -12.96 33.71 11.44
C THR A 184 -11.70 32.87 11.43
N GLU A 185 -11.23 32.44 12.60
CA GLU A 185 -10.10 31.51 12.73
C GLU A 185 -10.54 30.11 12.27
N VAL A 186 -9.73 29.49 11.43
CA VAL A 186 -9.98 28.14 10.90
C VAL A 186 -8.83 27.21 11.19
N THR A 187 -9.16 25.93 11.41
CA THR A 187 -8.16 24.86 11.42
C THR A 187 -8.21 24.15 10.08
N LEU A 188 -7.07 24.06 9.40
CA LEU A 188 -6.96 23.41 8.10
C LEU A 188 -6.54 21.94 8.22
N GLY A 189 -6.98 21.13 7.26
CA GLY A 189 -6.66 19.72 7.13
C GLY A 189 -5.85 19.41 5.87
N ILE A 190 -6.30 18.43 5.10
CA ILE A 190 -5.65 17.99 3.86
C ILE A 190 -5.71 19.11 2.81
N VAL A 191 -4.58 19.37 2.14
CA VAL A 191 -4.51 20.23 0.96
C VAL A 191 -4.54 19.36 -0.29
N GLY A 192 -5.55 19.57 -1.13
CA GLY A 192 -5.74 18.89 -2.39
C GLY A 192 -4.83 19.44 -3.50
N GLN A 193 -4.58 18.62 -4.51
CA GLN A 193 -3.85 19.04 -5.71
C GLN A 193 -4.68 19.98 -6.62
N ASP A 194 -5.99 20.06 -6.36
CA ASP A 194 -6.93 20.99 -6.98
C ASP A 194 -6.85 22.42 -6.41
N GLY A 195 -5.96 22.67 -5.45
CA GLY A 195 -5.80 23.97 -4.79
C GLY A 195 -6.84 24.24 -3.70
N MET A 196 -7.66 23.24 -3.37
CA MET A 196 -8.59 23.30 -2.26
C MET A 196 -7.93 22.80 -0.98
N THR A 197 -8.36 23.33 0.16
CA THR A 197 -7.94 22.84 1.48
C THR A 197 -9.16 22.47 2.28
N GLU A 198 -9.09 21.32 2.94
CA GLU A 198 -10.06 20.90 3.94
C GLU A 198 -10.03 21.87 5.13
N VAL A 199 -11.21 22.18 5.65
CA VAL A 199 -11.40 22.94 6.89
C VAL A 199 -11.96 22.00 7.95
N LEU A 200 -11.17 21.78 9.00
CA LEU A 200 -11.54 20.92 10.14
C LEU A 200 -12.43 21.65 11.14
N SER A 201 -12.29 22.97 11.27
CA SER A 201 -13.10 23.80 12.17
C SER A 201 -13.13 25.25 11.74
N GLY A 202 -14.17 25.98 12.16
CA GLY A 202 -14.36 27.41 11.92
C GLY A 202 -15.34 27.75 10.79
N LEU A 203 -15.68 26.79 9.93
CA LEU A 203 -16.69 26.92 8.88
C LEU A 203 -17.66 25.74 8.89
N GLY A 204 -18.92 26.01 8.55
CA GLY A 204 -19.96 25.01 8.30
C GLY A 204 -20.38 24.95 6.85
N GLU A 205 -21.17 23.93 6.50
CA GLU A 205 -21.79 23.83 5.18
C GLU A 205 -22.72 25.01 4.90
N GLY A 206 -22.60 25.60 3.70
CA GLY A 206 -23.40 26.75 3.26
C GLY A 206 -22.82 28.12 3.65
N ASP A 207 -21.75 28.16 4.46
CA ASP A 207 -21.06 29.41 4.75
C ASP A 207 -20.42 30.01 3.48
N THR A 208 -20.57 31.32 3.31
CA THR A 208 -19.93 32.05 2.20
C THR A 208 -18.63 32.68 2.69
N VAL A 209 -17.57 32.55 1.91
CA VAL A 209 -16.26 33.12 2.21
C VAL A 209 -15.93 34.15 1.14
N GLU A 210 -15.58 35.36 1.57
CA GLU A 210 -15.09 36.40 0.69
C GLU A 210 -13.62 36.13 0.38
N VAL A 211 -13.25 36.28 -0.90
CA VAL A 211 -11.88 36.13 -1.34
C VAL A 211 -11.23 37.50 -1.39
N GLY A 212 -10.24 37.74 -0.53
CA GLY A 212 -9.47 38.98 -0.57
C GLY A 212 -8.68 39.07 -1.88
N GLN A 213 -8.89 40.16 -2.63
CA GLN A 213 -8.00 40.59 -3.70
C GLN A 213 -6.69 41.14 -3.14
#